data_AF-A0A4X1T2Z5-F1
#
_entry.id   AF-A0A4X1T2Z5-F1
#
_cell.length_a   1.000
_cell.length_b   1.000
_cell.length_c   1.000
_cell.angle_alpha   90.00
_cell.angle_beta   90.00
_cell.angle_gamma   90.00
#
_symmetry.space_group_name_H-M   'P 1'
#
loop_
_entity.id
_entity.type
_entity.pdbx_description
1 polymer ?
#
loop_
_entity_poly.entity_id
_entity_poly.type
_entity_poly.pdbx_seq_one_letter_code
_entity_poly.pdbx_strand_id
1 'polypeptide(L)'
;MREAFEQEAKQTKQARLLVTAAVAAGVSNIQSGYEIPQLSQYLDYIHVMTYDLHASWEGYAGENSPLYKYPTDTGSDAYLNVDYAMNYWKDNGAPAEKLIVGFPAYGHTFLLSNPSNTDIGAPTSGAGPAGPYTKEAGFWAYYEICTFLKNGATQAWDAPQDVPYAYKGNEWVGYDNVKSFNIKAQWLKQNNFGGAMVWAIDLDDFTGTFCNQGKFPLINTLKDALGLNSTSCTASAQPSEPSSGTGSGSTTGSGSGSSSSGSSSGGSGYCAGKADGLYPVANNRNAFWHCQNGITYEQYCQTGLVFDTSCQCCNWA
;
A
#
# COMPACT_ATOMS: atom_id res chain seq x y z
N MET A 1 12.15 9.74 -17.78
CA MET A 1 10.73 9.46 -17.46
C MET A 1 9.91 10.75 -17.37
N ARG A 2 10.22 11.65 -16.42
CA ARG A 2 9.49 12.90 -16.19
C ARG A 2 9.20 13.71 -17.47
N GLU A 3 10.22 13.99 -18.27
CA GLU A 3 10.06 14.73 -19.53
C GLU A 3 9.12 14.04 -20.52
N ALA A 4 9.18 12.71 -20.62
CA ALA A 4 8.28 11.95 -21.51
C ALA A 4 6.82 12.06 -21.07
N PHE A 5 6.55 12.02 -19.75
CA PHE A 5 5.21 12.26 -19.22
C PHE A 5 4.73 13.69 -19.48
N GLU A 6 5.61 14.68 -19.37
CA GLU A 6 5.29 16.07 -19.73
C GLU A 6 4.98 16.25 -21.22
N GLN A 7 5.66 15.52 -22.10
CA GLN A 7 5.39 15.55 -23.55
C GLN A 7 4.08 14.83 -23.89
N GLU A 8 3.84 13.66 -23.31
CA GLU A 8 2.59 12.91 -23.51
C GLU A 8 1.38 13.74 -23.11
N ALA A 9 1.39 14.37 -21.93
CA ALA A 9 0.30 15.20 -21.45
C ALA A 9 -0.02 16.38 -22.41
N LYS A 10 1.01 16.99 -23.00
CA LYS A 10 0.84 18.06 -24.01
C LYS A 10 0.20 17.54 -25.30
N GLN A 11 0.56 16.32 -25.72
CA GLN A 11 0.05 15.71 -26.95
C GLN A 11 -1.40 15.23 -26.79
N THR A 12 -1.70 14.54 -25.70
CA THR A 12 -3.02 13.93 -25.46
C THR A 12 -4.02 14.89 -24.82
N LYS A 13 -3.53 16.03 -24.29
CA LYS A 13 -4.31 16.99 -23.49
C LYS A 13 -4.95 16.36 -22.24
N GLN A 14 -4.37 15.28 -21.75
CA GLN A 14 -4.75 14.65 -20.50
C GLN A 14 -3.90 15.16 -19.34
N ALA A 15 -4.32 14.87 -18.11
CA ALA A 15 -3.50 15.13 -16.94
C ALA A 15 -2.19 14.34 -17.03
N ARG A 16 -1.06 14.98 -16.69
CA ARG A 16 0.24 14.33 -16.72
C ARG A 16 0.28 13.15 -15.75
N LEU A 17 0.82 12.02 -16.22
CA LEU A 17 1.17 10.89 -15.36
C LEU A 17 2.15 11.31 -14.26
N LEU A 18 1.89 10.85 -13.03
CA LEU A 18 2.79 11.06 -11.91
C LEU A 18 4.00 10.13 -12.00
N VAL A 19 5.15 10.59 -11.55
CA VAL A 19 6.34 9.78 -11.33
C VAL A 19 6.81 9.93 -9.89
N THR A 20 6.79 8.84 -9.15
CA THR A 20 7.19 8.77 -7.73
C THR A 20 8.21 7.64 -7.54
N ALA A 21 8.93 7.64 -6.43
CA ALA A 21 9.83 6.54 -6.07
C ALA A 21 9.67 6.16 -4.59
N ALA A 22 9.79 4.87 -4.29
CA ALA A 22 10.05 4.38 -2.95
C ALA A 22 11.57 4.39 -2.71
N VAL A 23 12.02 4.99 -1.61
CA VAL A 23 13.44 5.26 -1.37
C VAL A 23 13.87 4.83 0.03
N ALA A 24 15.16 4.54 0.20
CA ALA A 24 15.72 4.05 1.45
C ALA A 24 15.69 5.08 2.61
N ALA A 25 15.58 4.59 3.83
CA ALA A 25 15.79 5.36 5.06
C ALA A 25 17.23 5.24 5.62
N GLY A 26 17.92 4.13 5.36
CA GLY A 26 19.29 3.90 5.85
C GLY A 26 20.33 4.80 5.17
N VAL A 27 21.07 5.56 5.96
CA VAL A 27 22.04 6.59 5.48
C VAL A 27 23.05 6.05 4.47
N SER A 28 23.60 4.85 4.70
CA SER A 28 24.57 4.23 3.78
C SER A 28 23.99 4.03 2.38
N ASN A 29 22.77 3.47 2.30
CA ASN A 29 22.06 3.27 1.04
C ASN A 29 21.70 4.60 0.39
N ILE A 30 21.34 5.60 1.21
CA ILE A 30 21.02 6.94 0.71
C ILE A 30 22.25 7.55 0.02
N GLN A 31 23.39 7.56 0.71
CA GLN A 31 24.64 8.14 0.22
C GLN A 31 25.17 7.43 -1.04
N SER A 32 25.00 6.12 -1.14
CA SER A 32 25.47 5.36 -2.30
C SER A 32 24.54 5.43 -3.52
N GLY A 33 23.26 5.76 -3.31
CA GLY A 33 22.21 5.49 -4.30
C GLY A 33 21.49 6.70 -4.88
N TYR A 34 21.50 7.86 -4.21
CA TYR A 34 20.57 8.95 -4.57
C TYR A 34 21.25 10.31 -4.63
N GLU A 35 21.20 10.94 -5.80
CA GLU A 35 21.48 12.37 -5.99
C GLU A 35 20.24 13.18 -5.55
N ILE A 36 20.07 13.37 -4.24
CA ILE A 36 18.81 13.86 -3.64
C ILE A 36 18.28 15.15 -4.30
N PRO A 37 19.07 16.24 -4.46
CA PRO A 37 18.56 17.47 -5.07
C PRO A 37 18.08 17.27 -6.51
N GLN A 38 18.86 16.55 -7.32
CA GLN A 38 18.58 16.28 -8.72
C GLN A 38 17.33 15.41 -8.86
N LEU A 39 17.25 14.32 -8.09
CA LEU A 39 16.12 13.41 -8.11
C LEU A 39 14.81 14.10 -7.69
N SER A 40 14.89 14.97 -6.67
CA SER A 40 13.73 15.71 -6.14
C SER A 40 13.14 16.72 -7.13
N GLN A 41 13.90 17.16 -8.13
CA GLN A 41 13.35 18.00 -9.21
C GLN A 41 12.38 17.23 -10.11
N TYR A 42 12.68 15.95 -10.37
CA TYR A 42 11.94 15.16 -11.35
C TYR A 42 10.79 14.36 -10.74
N LEU A 43 10.90 13.92 -9.49
CA LEU A 43 9.83 13.20 -8.80
C LEU A 43 8.71 14.14 -8.35
N ASP A 44 7.48 13.66 -8.45
CA ASP A 44 6.29 14.31 -7.91
C ASP A 44 6.23 14.17 -6.38
N TYR A 45 6.43 12.95 -5.90
CA TYR A 45 6.50 12.59 -4.49
C TYR A 45 7.59 11.53 -4.25
N ILE A 46 8.13 11.53 -3.04
CA ILE A 46 9.21 10.65 -2.59
C ILE A 46 8.68 9.87 -1.39
N HIS A 47 8.41 8.57 -1.59
CA HIS A 47 7.91 7.68 -0.54
C HIS A 47 9.10 7.11 0.23
N VAL A 48 9.47 7.71 1.36
CA VAL A 48 10.61 7.24 2.17
C VAL A 48 10.17 6.02 2.98
N MET A 49 10.85 4.89 2.81
CA MET A 49 10.55 3.63 3.50
C MET A 49 11.11 3.66 4.92
N THR A 50 10.49 4.46 5.80
CA THR A 50 10.89 4.68 7.21
C THR A 50 10.43 3.55 8.14
N TYR A 51 10.72 2.33 7.73
CA TYR A 51 10.46 1.05 8.40
C TYR A 51 11.56 0.06 7.99
N ASP A 52 11.51 -1.17 8.51
CA ASP A 52 12.62 -2.14 8.43
C ASP A 52 13.91 -1.59 9.04
N LEU A 53 13.79 -0.73 10.06
CA LEU A 53 14.91 -0.05 10.69
C LEU A 53 15.67 -0.97 11.65
N HIS A 54 14.94 -1.87 12.32
CA HIS A 54 15.48 -3.00 13.05
C HIS A 54 14.74 -4.29 12.70
N ALA A 55 15.46 -5.40 12.68
CA ALA A 55 14.88 -6.73 12.54
C ALA A 55 15.87 -7.83 12.95
N SER A 56 15.50 -9.09 12.73
CA SER A 56 16.22 -10.25 13.26
C SER A 56 17.66 -10.42 12.76
N TRP A 57 18.09 -9.71 11.72
CA TRP A 57 19.48 -9.79 11.22
C TRP A 57 20.50 -9.16 12.17
N GLU A 58 20.07 -8.41 13.19
CA GLU A 58 20.95 -7.69 14.13
C GLU A 58 21.31 -8.50 15.37
N GLY A 59 20.54 -9.53 15.70
CA GLY A 59 20.75 -10.37 16.88
C GLY A 59 20.24 -9.77 18.20
N TYR A 60 19.51 -8.66 18.17
CA TYR A 60 18.81 -8.09 19.32
C TYR A 60 17.42 -7.58 18.93
N ALA A 61 16.50 -7.49 19.89
CA ALA A 61 15.15 -6.99 19.68
C ALA A 61 15.16 -5.47 19.50
N GLY A 62 14.59 -4.99 18.39
CA GLY A 62 14.48 -3.57 18.07
C GLY A 62 13.16 -3.28 17.36
N GLU A 63 12.74 -2.02 17.38
CA GLU A 63 11.48 -1.59 16.78
C GLU A 63 11.55 -1.51 15.25
N ASN A 64 10.49 -1.90 14.57
CA ASN A 64 10.42 -1.85 13.10
C ASN A 64 10.55 -0.40 12.57
N SER A 65 9.85 0.54 13.21
CA SER A 65 9.75 1.93 12.77
C SER A 65 9.73 2.88 13.97
N PRO A 66 10.79 2.96 14.79
CA PRO A 66 10.83 3.89 15.91
C PRO A 66 10.77 5.34 15.44
N LEU A 67 9.96 6.20 16.09
CA LEU A 67 9.88 7.61 15.71
C LEU A 67 11.19 8.34 16.04
N TYR A 68 11.74 8.08 17.21
CA TYR A 68 12.99 8.64 17.71
C TYR A 68 13.96 7.52 18.08
N LYS A 69 15.23 7.86 18.26
CA LYS A 69 16.25 6.93 18.76
C LYS A 69 15.95 6.45 20.19
N TYR A 70 16.35 5.23 20.51
CA TYR A 70 16.40 4.74 21.88
C TYR A 70 17.64 5.30 22.62
N PRO A 71 17.63 5.42 23.97
CA PRO A 71 18.74 6.04 24.70
C PRO A 71 20.10 5.32 24.56
N THR A 72 20.09 4.03 24.24
CA THR A 72 21.32 3.23 24.05
C THR A 72 21.85 3.26 22.62
N ASP A 73 21.14 3.87 21.68
CA ASP A 73 21.55 3.90 20.29
C ASP A 73 22.74 4.86 20.12
N THR A 74 23.84 4.31 19.59
CA THR A 74 25.09 5.04 19.40
C THR A 74 25.63 4.82 17.99
N GLY A 75 26.51 5.70 17.52
CA GLY A 75 27.09 5.58 16.18
C GLY A 75 26.03 5.62 15.08
N SER A 76 26.07 4.66 14.16
CA SER A 76 25.12 4.55 13.05
C SER A 76 23.69 4.23 13.50
N ASP A 77 23.53 3.57 14.65
CA ASP A 77 22.21 3.12 15.11
C ASP A 77 21.34 4.31 15.54
N ALA A 78 21.99 5.41 15.96
CA ALA A 78 21.29 6.67 16.25
C ALA A 78 20.59 7.28 15.02
N TYR A 79 20.86 6.79 13.81
CA TYR A 79 20.21 7.21 12.57
C TYR A 79 18.98 6.36 12.22
N LEU A 80 18.78 5.22 12.88
CA LEU A 80 17.75 4.23 12.55
C LEU A 80 16.39 4.59 13.19
N ASN A 81 15.91 5.80 12.89
CA ASN A 81 14.58 6.25 13.31
C ASN A 81 13.93 7.14 12.24
N VAL A 82 12.60 7.23 12.28
CA VAL A 82 11.79 8.00 11.33
C VAL A 82 12.21 9.46 11.29
N ASP A 83 12.41 10.10 12.46
CA ASP A 83 12.76 11.51 12.55
C ASP A 83 14.09 11.82 11.84
N TYR A 84 15.13 11.04 12.14
CA TYR A 84 16.44 11.22 11.52
C TYR A 84 16.39 10.96 10.01
N ALA A 85 15.78 9.86 9.57
CA ALA A 85 15.72 9.50 8.16
C ALA A 85 15.01 10.57 7.32
N MET A 86 13.86 11.07 7.80
CA MET A 86 13.11 12.11 7.08
C MET A 86 13.83 13.46 7.07
N ASN A 87 14.41 13.86 8.20
CA ASN A 87 15.21 15.10 8.24
C ASN A 87 16.49 14.98 7.41
N TYR A 88 17.11 13.80 7.32
CA TYR A 88 18.25 13.58 6.43
C TYR A 88 17.90 13.84 4.97
N TRP A 89 16.77 13.30 4.47
CA TRP A 89 16.31 13.58 3.11
C TRP A 89 16.05 15.07 2.89
N LYS A 90 15.38 15.73 3.85
CA LYS A 90 15.06 17.16 3.81
C LYS A 90 16.31 18.03 3.78
N ASP A 91 17.22 17.83 4.72
CA ASP A 91 18.43 18.63 4.90
C ASP A 91 19.43 18.45 3.75
N ASN A 92 19.32 17.35 3.01
CA ASN A 92 20.15 17.07 1.83
C ASN A 92 19.46 17.40 0.49
N GLY A 93 18.35 18.16 0.52
CA GLY A 93 17.83 18.85 -0.67
C GLY A 93 16.49 18.35 -1.21
N ALA A 94 15.79 17.46 -0.52
CA ALA A 94 14.42 17.11 -0.88
C ALA A 94 13.42 18.11 -0.25
N PRO A 95 12.52 18.73 -1.04
CA PRO A 95 11.46 19.58 -0.49
C PRO A 95 10.53 18.80 0.45
N ALA A 96 10.22 19.35 1.62
CA ALA A 96 9.43 18.68 2.64
C ALA A 96 8.03 18.27 2.14
N GLU A 97 7.41 19.12 1.33
CA GLU A 97 6.09 18.88 0.71
C GLU A 97 6.08 17.74 -0.31
N LYS A 98 7.26 17.31 -0.80
CA LYS A 98 7.40 16.12 -1.66
C LYS A 98 7.72 14.85 -0.89
N LEU A 99 8.20 14.98 0.34
CA LEU A 99 8.56 13.85 1.19
C LEU A 99 7.30 13.25 1.84
N ILE A 100 7.08 11.98 1.56
CA ILE A 100 5.95 11.20 2.07
C ILE A 100 6.50 10.15 3.02
N VAL A 101 6.10 10.23 4.29
CA VAL A 101 6.59 9.38 5.39
C VAL A 101 6.00 7.97 5.24
N GLY A 102 6.82 6.93 5.39
CA GLY A 102 6.39 5.54 5.35
C GLY A 102 5.86 5.04 6.70
N PHE A 103 4.69 4.41 6.69
CA PHE A 103 4.02 3.83 7.85
C PHE A 103 3.81 2.32 7.64
N PRO A 104 4.38 1.45 8.49
CA PRO A 104 4.20 0.01 8.36
C PRO A 104 2.90 -0.46 9.04
N ALA A 105 2.06 -1.20 8.32
CA ALA A 105 0.94 -1.95 8.88
C ALA A 105 1.37 -3.38 9.28
N TYR A 106 2.61 -3.53 9.75
CA TYR A 106 3.23 -4.79 10.15
C TYR A 106 4.31 -4.52 11.20
N GLY A 107 4.83 -5.60 11.79
CA GLY A 107 5.96 -5.55 12.73
C GLY A 107 7.00 -6.62 12.44
N HIS A 108 8.21 -6.38 12.95
CA HIS A 108 9.29 -7.36 12.92
C HIS A 108 9.28 -8.21 14.18
N THR A 109 9.41 -9.52 13.99
CA THR A 109 9.31 -10.52 15.06
C THR A 109 10.64 -11.17 15.33
N PHE A 110 10.86 -11.53 16.59
CA PHE A 110 12.11 -12.06 17.09
C PHE A 110 11.86 -13.23 18.05
N LEU A 111 12.85 -14.12 18.14
CA LEU A 111 12.96 -15.09 19.22
C LEU A 111 13.97 -14.60 20.27
N LEU A 112 13.50 -14.24 21.45
CA LEU A 112 14.34 -13.86 22.59
C LEU A 112 15.22 -15.03 23.01
N SER A 113 16.50 -14.75 23.26
CA SER A 113 17.44 -15.73 23.83
C SER A 113 17.10 -16.06 25.30
N ASN A 114 16.50 -15.11 26.01
CA ASN A 114 16.01 -15.28 27.37
C ASN A 114 14.57 -14.72 27.48
N PRO A 115 13.54 -15.56 27.69
CA PRO A 115 12.14 -15.13 27.84
C PRO A 115 11.88 -14.11 28.96
N SER A 116 12.79 -14.00 29.94
CA SER A 116 12.68 -13.03 31.04
C SER A 116 13.32 -11.67 30.73
N ASN A 117 14.04 -11.54 29.62
CA ASN A 117 14.58 -10.28 29.13
C ASN A 117 13.79 -9.85 27.90
N THR A 118 12.84 -8.95 28.09
CA THR A 118 11.84 -8.55 27.07
C THR A 118 12.00 -7.10 26.63
N ASP A 119 13.03 -6.42 27.11
CA ASP A 119 13.27 -5.00 26.84
C ASP A 119 13.85 -4.79 25.43
N ILE A 120 13.79 -3.55 24.96
CA ILE A 120 14.51 -3.13 23.75
C ILE A 120 16.01 -3.42 23.92
N GLY A 121 16.62 -3.97 22.87
CA GLY A 121 18.01 -4.43 22.88
C GLY A 121 18.21 -5.82 23.51
N ALA A 122 17.15 -6.51 23.94
CA ALA A 122 17.27 -7.88 24.45
C ALA A 122 17.90 -8.81 23.38
N PRO A 123 18.88 -9.66 23.72
CA PRO A 123 19.49 -10.58 22.76
C PRO A 123 18.50 -11.57 22.16
N THR A 124 18.58 -11.81 20.85
CA THR A 124 17.68 -12.70 20.11
C THR A 124 18.45 -13.82 19.41
N SER A 125 17.83 -14.98 19.25
CA SER A 125 18.40 -16.14 18.56
C SER A 125 18.01 -16.21 17.08
N GLY A 126 17.17 -15.29 16.60
CA GLY A 126 16.78 -15.16 15.21
C GLY A 126 15.38 -14.59 15.04
N ALA A 127 14.85 -14.76 13.83
CA ALA A 127 13.51 -14.36 13.44
C ALA A 127 12.43 -15.05 14.27
N GLY A 128 11.37 -14.31 14.60
CA GLY A 128 10.15 -14.87 15.18
C GLY A 128 9.45 -15.84 14.22
N PRO A 129 8.53 -16.68 14.72
CA PRO A 129 7.84 -17.65 13.88
C PRO A 129 6.97 -16.97 12.84
N ALA A 130 6.82 -17.64 11.70
CA ALA A 130 5.98 -17.16 10.62
C ALA A 130 4.51 -17.00 11.05
N GLY A 131 3.89 -15.88 10.66
CA GLY A 131 2.47 -15.64 10.91
C GLY A 131 1.57 -16.67 10.21
N PRO A 132 0.39 -17.00 10.77
CA PRO A 132 -0.51 -17.99 10.18
C PRO A 132 -1.03 -17.60 8.78
N TYR A 133 -1.03 -16.32 8.43
CA TYR A 133 -1.50 -15.79 7.15
C TYR A 133 -0.35 -15.32 6.27
N THR A 134 0.54 -14.47 6.80
CA THR A 134 1.70 -13.93 6.06
C THR A 134 2.71 -15.01 5.71
N LYS A 135 2.85 -16.03 6.57
CA LYS A 135 3.74 -17.19 6.39
C LYS A 135 5.21 -16.81 6.18
N GLU A 136 5.63 -15.68 6.75
CA GLU A 136 6.99 -15.18 6.69
C GLU A 136 7.59 -15.09 8.09
N ALA A 137 8.72 -15.77 8.32
CA ALA A 137 9.42 -15.71 9.60
C ALA A 137 10.03 -14.32 9.79
N GLY A 138 9.95 -13.76 10.99
CA GLY A 138 10.46 -12.43 11.30
C GLY A 138 9.50 -11.29 10.95
N PHE A 139 8.28 -11.60 10.51
CA PHE A 139 7.32 -10.63 10.01
C PHE A 139 5.89 -11.02 10.41
N TRP A 140 5.12 -10.09 10.97
CA TRP A 140 3.68 -10.25 11.19
C TRP A 140 2.91 -9.03 10.71
N ALA A 141 1.78 -9.27 10.03
CA ALA A 141 0.81 -8.23 9.73
C ALA A 141 0.19 -7.65 11.01
N TYR A 142 -0.34 -6.44 10.98
CA TYR A 142 -1.00 -5.82 12.14
C TYR A 142 -2.12 -6.70 12.70
N TYR A 143 -2.92 -7.33 11.84
CA TYR A 143 -3.99 -8.23 12.25
C TYR A 143 -3.49 -9.54 12.91
N GLU A 144 -2.28 -10.01 12.57
CA GLU A 144 -1.63 -11.15 13.23
C GLU A 144 -1.14 -10.76 14.63
N ILE A 145 -0.58 -9.56 14.77
CA ILE A 145 -0.17 -8.99 16.06
C ILE A 145 -1.39 -8.80 16.97
N CYS A 146 -2.52 -8.33 16.46
CA CYS A 146 -3.77 -8.27 17.22
C CYS A 146 -4.21 -9.65 17.75
N THR A 147 -4.01 -10.71 16.96
CA THR A 147 -4.29 -12.09 17.39
C THR A 147 -3.34 -12.52 18.50
N PHE A 148 -2.04 -12.20 18.37
CA PHE A 148 -1.03 -12.46 19.41
C PHE A 148 -1.40 -11.79 20.75
N LEU A 149 -1.81 -10.53 20.70
CA LEU A 149 -2.31 -9.77 21.85
C LEU A 149 -3.57 -10.39 22.47
N LYS A 150 -4.58 -10.73 21.65
CA LYS A 150 -5.81 -11.40 22.11
C LYS A 150 -5.53 -12.75 22.77
N ASN A 151 -4.46 -13.42 22.35
CA ASN A 151 -4.02 -14.69 22.92
C ASN A 151 -3.14 -14.54 24.17
N GLY A 152 -3.13 -13.37 24.81
CA GLY A 152 -2.50 -13.15 26.11
C GLY A 152 -1.02 -12.78 26.04
N ALA A 153 -0.54 -12.24 24.92
CA ALA A 153 0.74 -11.55 24.89
C ALA A 153 0.69 -10.25 25.71
N THR A 154 1.80 -9.90 26.34
CA THR A 154 1.94 -8.64 27.05
C THR A 154 2.28 -7.55 26.05
N GLN A 155 1.50 -6.48 26.03
CA GLN A 155 1.84 -5.24 25.31
C GLN A 155 2.65 -4.33 26.23
N ALA A 156 3.70 -3.72 25.68
CA ALA A 156 4.47 -2.67 26.31
C ALA A 156 4.56 -1.46 25.38
N TRP A 157 4.93 -0.31 25.95
CA TRP A 157 5.12 0.93 25.20
C TRP A 157 6.55 1.41 25.39
N ASP A 158 7.28 1.50 24.28
CA ASP A 158 8.59 2.15 24.24
C ASP A 158 8.38 3.67 24.24
N ALA A 159 8.50 4.27 25.43
CA ALA A 159 8.29 5.71 25.60
C ALA A 159 9.34 6.57 24.87
N PRO A 160 10.65 6.26 24.91
CA PRO A 160 11.63 6.98 24.09
C PRO A 160 11.36 7.00 22.59
N GLN A 161 10.84 5.90 22.01
CA GLN A 161 10.66 5.78 20.55
C GLN A 161 9.22 6.00 20.06
N ASP A 162 8.27 6.22 20.96
CA ASP A 162 6.85 6.45 20.69
C ASP A 162 6.15 5.34 19.89
N VAL A 163 6.52 4.09 20.16
CA VAL A 163 5.98 2.89 19.50
C VAL A 163 5.69 1.77 20.51
N PRO A 164 4.77 0.85 20.18
CA PRO A 164 4.51 -0.34 20.98
C PRO A 164 5.40 -1.53 20.57
N TYR A 165 5.67 -2.39 21.55
CA TYR A 165 6.08 -3.77 21.29
C TYR A 165 5.21 -4.74 22.08
N ALA A 166 5.27 -6.03 21.74
CA ALA A 166 4.56 -7.08 22.46
C ALA A 166 5.40 -8.34 22.58
N TYR A 167 5.18 -9.11 23.63
CA TYR A 167 5.91 -10.35 23.86
C TYR A 167 5.09 -11.42 24.58
N LYS A 168 5.44 -12.69 24.34
CA LYS A 168 4.86 -13.85 25.02
C LYS A 168 5.83 -15.03 24.94
N GLY A 169 6.21 -15.58 26.10
CA GLY A 169 7.26 -16.60 26.11
C GLY A 169 8.56 -16.01 25.55
N ASN A 170 9.10 -16.63 24.51
CA ASN A 170 10.26 -16.11 23.79
C ASN A 170 9.92 -15.35 22.50
N GLU A 171 8.65 -15.19 22.14
CA GLU A 171 8.26 -14.41 20.97
C GLU A 171 8.18 -12.93 21.34
N TRP A 172 8.77 -12.07 20.52
CA TRP A 172 8.77 -10.61 20.68
C TRP A 172 8.47 -9.95 19.33
N VAL A 173 7.71 -8.86 19.32
CA VAL A 173 7.38 -8.11 18.10
C VAL A 173 7.41 -6.61 18.35
N GLY A 174 8.15 -5.89 17.52
CA GLY A 174 8.17 -4.42 17.46
C GLY A 174 7.33 -3.96 16.27
N TYR A 175 6.35 -3.09 16.51
CA TYR A 175 5.29 -2.81 15.54
C TYR A 175 4.69 -1.42 15.74
N ASP A 176 3.71 -1.08 14.91
CA ASP A 176 2.92 0.13 15.04
C ASP A 176 1.46 -0.18 15.37
N ASN A 177 0.81 0.69 16.14
CA ASN A 177 -0.62 0.63 16.41
C ASN A 177 -1.29 2.00 16.18
N VAL A 178 -2.60 2.07 16.43
CA VAL A 178 -3.39 3.31 16.32
C VAL A 178 -2.75 4.49 17.07
N LYS A 179 -2.16 4.25 18.26
CA LYS A 179 -1.53 5.30 19.06
C LYS A 179 -0.24 5.82 18.38
N SER A 180 0.66 4.94 17.96
CA SER A 180 1.91 5.36 17.29
C SER A 180 1.65 5.98 15.93
N PHE A 181 0.69 5.44 15.15
CA PHE A 181 0.24 6.05 13.89
C PHE A 181 -0.25 7.48 14.09
N ASN A 182 -1.08 7.73 15.11
CA ASN A 182 -1.53 9.09 15.39
C ASN A 182 -0.38 10.01 15.84
N ILE A 183 0.54 9.53 16.70
CA ILE A 183 1.70 10.32 17.14
C ILE A 183 2.57 10.72 15.94
N LYS A 184 2.95 9.75 15.10
CA LYS A 184 3.72 9.97 13.88
C LYS A 184 2.98 10.90 12.89
N ALA A 185 1.65 10.80 12.79
CA ALA A 185 0.87 11.70 11.95
C ALA A 185 0.86 13.16 12.47
N GLN A 186 0.85 13.36 13.80
CA GLN A 186 1.02 14.72 14.35
C GLN A 186 2.45 15.25 14.10
N TRP A 187 3.46 14.43 14.34
CA TRP A 187 4.87 14.77 14.07
C TRP A 187 5.09 15.14 12.59
N LEU A 188 4.50 14.37 11.67
CA LEU A 188 4.55 14.61 10.22
C LEU A 188 4.03 16.01 9.88
N LYS A 189 2.86 16.37 10.42
CA LYS A 189 2.26 17.70 10.20
C LYS A 189 3.11 18.82 10.81
N GLN A 190 3.65 18.61 12.01
CA GLN A 190 4.52 19.59 12.67
C GLN A 190 5.80 19.87 11.86
N ASN A 191 6.28 18.88 11.11
CA ASN A 191 7.46 19.01 10.25
C ASN A 191 7.16 19.44 8.81
N ASN A 192 5.89 19.67 8.47
CA ASN A 192 5.41 20.07 7.14
C ASN A 192 5.79 19.08 6.03
N PHE A 193 5.79 17.78 6.33
CA PHE A 193 5.94 16.74 5.30
C PHE A 193 4.67 16.59 4.46
N GLY A 194 4.83 16.14 3.21
CA GLY A 194 3.77 16.13 2.20
C GLY A 194 2.62 15.16 2.45
N GLY A 195 2.83 14.13 3.28
CA GLY A 195 1.80 13.15 3.60
C GLY A 195 2.38 11.83 4.11
N ALA A 196 1.50 10.81 4.20
CA ALA A 196 1.84 9.47 4.65
C ALA A 196 1.61 8.44 3.52
N MET A 197 2.51 7.47 3.43
CA MET A 197 2.41 6.26 2.61
C MET A 197 2.33 5.06 3.55
N VAL A 198 1.51 4.06 3.22
CA VAL A 198 1.31 2.87 4.06
C VAL A 198 1.75 1.62 3.33
N TRP A 199 2.62 0.83 3.98
CA TRP A 199 2.96 -0.52 3.57
C TRP A 199 2.38 -1.54 4.56
N ALA A 200 1.34 -2.29 4.24
CA ALA A 200 0.50 -2.19 3.06
C ALA A 200 -0.99 -2.30 3.43
N ILE A 201 -1.86 -1.98 2.49
CA ILE A 201 -3.31 -1.93 2.69
C ILE A 201 -3.90 -3.27 3.16
N ASP A 202 -3.33 -4.38 2.69
CA ASP A 202 -3.73 -5.75 3.01
C ASP A 202 -3.18 -6.26 4.35
N LEU A 203 -2.26 -5.53 4.99
CA LEU A 203 -1.66 -5.90 6.28
C LEU A 203 -2.34 -5.21 7.48
N ASP A 204 -3.12 -4.16 7.22
CA ASP A 204 -4.04 -3.57 8.21
C ASP A 204 -5.22 -4.54 8.49
N ASP A 205 -5.99 -4.31 9.54
CA ASP A 205 -7.21 -5.10 9.82
C ASP A 205 -8.36 -4.66 8.88
N PHE A 206 -8.21 -4.97 7.59
CA PHE A 206 -9.13 -4.55 6.53
C PHE A 206 -10.54 -5.12 6.68
N THR A 207 -10.69 -6.27 7.36
CA THR A 207 -11.99 -6.85 7.70
C THR A 207 -12.58 -6.26 8.98
N GLY A 208 -11.74 -5.78 9.90
CA GLY A 208 -12.10 -5.26 11.22
C GLY A 208 -12.37 -6.34 12.26
N THR A 209 -12.00 -7.60 11.98
CA THR A 209 -12.35 -8.76 12.81
C THR A 209 -11.23 -9.18 13.76
N PHE A 210 -9.98 -8.79 13.48
CA PHE A 210 -8.82 -9.24 14.22
C PHE A 210 -8.50 -8.35 15.41
N CYS A 211 -8.68 -7.03 15.28
CA CYS A 211 -8.28 -6.05 16.28
C CYS A 211 -9.48 -5.49 17.08
N ASN A 212 -10.71 -5.68 16.59
CA ASN A 212 -11.92 -5.04 17.14
C ASN A 212 -11.86 -3.50 17.13
N GLN A 213 -11.21 -2.93 16.11
CA GLN A 213 -11.00 -1.47 15.95
C GLN A 213 -11.73 -0.89 14.72
N GLY A 214 -12.63 -1.67 14.09
CA GLY A 214 -13.24 -1.33 12.81
C GLY A 214 -12.37 -1.73 11.62
N LYS A 215 -12.85 -1.51 10.39
CA LYS A 215 -12.09 -1.80 9.16
C LYS A 215 -10.97 -0.79 8.97
N PHE A 216 -9.81 -1.25 8.50
CA PHE A 216 -8.64 -0.41 8.21
C PHE A 216 -8.29 0.55 9.37
N PRO A 217 -8.14 0.06 10.61
CA PRO A 217 -7.98 0.93 11.78
C PRO A 217 -6.74 1.81 11.69
N LEU A 218 -5.62 1.30 11.16
CA LEU A 218 -4.39 2.09 11.03
C LEU A 218 -4.52 3.14 9.94
N ILE A 219 -4.99 2.77 8.75
CA ILE A 219 -5.11 3.70 7.62
C ILE A 219 -6.18 4.78 7.90
N ASN A 220 -7.29 4.42 8.54
CA ASN A 220 -8.31 5.39 8.96
C ASN A 220 -7.77 6.35 10.02
N THR A 221 -6.89 5.89 10.92
CA THR A 221 -6.20 6.79 11.86
C THR A 221 -5.40 7.87 11.12
N LEU A 222 -4.71 7.53 10.03
CA LEU A 222 -3.99 8.51 9.21
C LEU A 222 -4.94 9.44 8.46
N LYS A 223 -5.99 8.88 7.84
CA LYS A 223 -7.01 9.66 7.13
C LYS A 223 -7.63 10.72 8.04
N ASP A 224 -7.96 10.34 9.27
CA ASP A 224 -8.52 11.22 10.29
C ASP A 224 -7.49 12.28 10.72
N ALA A 225 -6.28 11.85 11.10
CA ALA A 225 -5.24 12.75 11.60
C ALA A 225 -4.77 13.77 10.56
N LEU A 226 -4.81 13.42 9.27
CA LEU A 226 -4.48 14.30 8.13
C LEU A 226 -5.67 15.12 7.63
N GLY A 227 -6.84 15.03 8.26
CA GLY A 227 -8.00 15.86 7.94
C GLY A 227 -8.69 15.49 6.61
N LEU A 228 -8.58 14.24 6.16
CA LEU A 228 -9.08 13.78 4.86
C LEU A 228 -10.51 13.22 4.91
N ASN A 229 -11.24 13.42 6.01
CA ASN A 229 -12.58 12.87 6.22
C ASN A 229 -13.67 13.56 5.40
N SER A 230 -13.48 14.85 5.10
CA SER A 230 -14.40 15.63 4.27
C SER A 230 -14.03 15.61 2.79
N THR A 231 -13.03 14.83 2.38
CA THR A 231 -12.62 14.74 0.97
C THR A 231 -13.73 14.10 0.15
N SER A 232 -14.12 14.74 -0.96
CA SER A 232 -15.18 14.25 -1.84
C SER A 232 -14.87 12.84 -2.32
N CYS A 233 -15.71 11.88 -1.93
CA CYS A 233 -15.66 10.50 -2.39
C CYS A 233 -16.86 10.22 -3.31
N THR A 234 -17.00 11.05 -4.34
CA THR A 234 -18.02 10.88 -5.39
C THR A 234 -17.41 10.11 -6.55
N ALA A 235 -18.12 9.10 -7.05
CA ALA A 235 -17.77 8.46 -8.31
C ALA A 235 -17.61 9.53 -9.40
N SER A 236 -16.50 9.48 -10.15
CA SER A 236 -16.35 10.36 -11.31
C SER A 236 -17.51 10.14 -12.27
N ALA A 237 -17.99 11.20 -12.91
CA ALA A 237 -18.77 11.04 -14.12
C ALA A 237 -17.91 10.22 -15.10
N GLN A 238 -18.42 9.07 -15.52
CA GLN A 238 -17.72 8.14 -16.40
C GLN A 238 -17.25 8.88 -17.66
N PRO A 239 -16.02 8.65 -18.17
CA PRO A 239 -15.62 9.17 -19.46
C PRO A 239 -16.62 8.71 -20.53
N SER A 240 -17.13 9.64 -21.32
CA SER A 240 -17.94 9.33 -22.50
C SER A 240 -17.15 8.37 -23.40
N GLU A 241 -17.80 7.28 -23.83
CA GLU A 241 -17.22 6.28 -24.73
C GLU A 241 -16.53 6.97 -25.92
N PRO A 242 -15.38 6.45 -26.40
CA PRO A 242 -14.76 6.97 -27.61
C PRO A 242 -15.75 6.83 -28.77
N SER A 243 -16.20 7.96 -29.32
CA SER A 243 -17.06 8.00 -30.49
C SER A 243 -16.36 7.24 -31.62
N SER A 244 -16.90 6.09 -32.02
CA SER A 244 -16.49 5.37 -33.21
C SER A 244 -16.80 6.23 -34.43
N GLY A 245 -15.81 7.00 -34.87
CA GLY A 245 -15.87 7.76 -36.12
C GLY A 245 -16.07 6.80 -37.29
N THR A 246 -17.18 6.95 -37.99
CA THR A 246 -17.52 6.22 -39.20
C THR A 246 -16.63 6.74 -40.35
N GLY A 247 -15.43 6.19 -40.46
CA GLY A 247 -14.53 6.44 -41.60
C GLY A 247 -14.89 5.54 -42.78
N SER A 248 -15.69 6.04 -43.70
CA SER A 248 -15.88 5.42 -45.02
C SER A 248 -14.60 5.60 -45.85
N GLY A 249 -14.00 4.49 -46.30
CA GLY A 249 -12.80 4.52 -47.14
C GLY A 249 -12.44 3.14 -47.72
N SER A 250 -12.98 2.84 -48.90
CA SER A 250 -12.46 1.86 -49.88
C SER A 250 -11.06 2.32 -50.33
N THR A 251 -10.05 1.53 -50.71
CA THR A 251 -9.96 0.27 -51.48
C THR A 251 -8.49 -0.22 -51.50
N THR A 252 -8.32 -1.54 -51.71
CA THR A 252 -7.24 -2.27 -52.42
C THR A 252 -5.81 -2.33 -51.85
N GLY A 253 -5.36 -3.58 -51.62
CA GLY A 253 -3.93 -3.95 -51.55
C GLY A 253 -3.74 -5.43 -51.20
N SER A 254 -3.59 -6.29 -52.21
CA SER A 254 -3.30 -7.72 -52.10
C SER A 254 -1.91 -8.00 -51.52
N GLY A 255 -1.78 -9.04 -50.69
CA GLY A 255 -0.50 -9.57 -50.23
C GLY A 255 -0.68 -10.88 -49.46
N SER A 256 -0.40 -11.98 -50.15
CA SER A 256 -0.48 -13.37 -49.70
C SER A 256 0.56 -13.71 -48.62
N GLY A 257 0.19 -14.53 -47.64
CA GLY A 257 1.12 -15.13 -46.68
C GLY A 257 0.41 -16.11 -45.74
N SER A 258 0.79 -17.38 -45.84
CA SER A 258 0.03 -18.55 -45.43
C SER A 258 0.18 -18.93 -43.94
N SER A 259 -0.93 -19.45 -43.40
CA SER A 259 -1.06 -20.57 -42.45
C SER A 259 -0.27 -20.57 -41.13
N SER A 260 -0.98 -20.50 -40.01
CA SER A 260 -1.08 -21.65 -39.08
C SER A 260 -2.28 -21.49 -38.14
N SER A 261 -2.96 -22.62 -37.96
CA SER A 261 -4.23 -22.82 -37.29
C SER A 261 -4.12 -22.75 -35.76
N GLY A 262 -4.90 -21.87 -35.15
CA GLY A 262 -5.31 -21.94 -33.74
C GLY A 262 -6.78 -21.53 -33.67
N SER A 263 -7.65 -22.47 -33.33
CA SER A 263 -9.10 -22.28 -33.27
C SER A 263 -9.48 -21.15 -32.31
N SER A 264 -9.75 -19.96 -32.85
CA SER A 264 -10.45 -18.90 -32.13
C SER A 264 -11.93 -19.14 -32.33
N SER A 265 -12.64 -19.48 -31.26
CA SER A 265 -14.10 -19.38 -31.26
C SER A 265 -14.43 -17.92 -31.56
N GLY A 266 -15.03 -17.69 -32.73
CA GLY A 266 -15.47 -16.37 -33.17
C GLY A 266 -16.59 -15.87 -32.26
N GLY A 267 -16.20 -15.24 -31.15
CA GLY A 267 -17.11 -14.45 -30.34
C GLY A 267 -17.41 -13.14 -31.04
N SER A 268 -18.69 -12.81 -31.19
CA SER A 268 -19.15 -11.49 -31.63
C SER A 268 -19.85 -10.78 -30.46
N GLY A 269 -19.73 -9.44 -30.43
CA GLY A 269 -20.32 -8.61 -29.38
C GLY A 269 -19.38 -8.26 -28.22
N TYR A 270 -19.95 -7.74 -27.13
CA TYR A 270 -19.23 -7.22 -25.94
C TYR A 270 -18.23 -8.22 -25.34
N CYS A 271 -18.55 -9.52 -25.39
CA CYS A 271 -17.75 -10.59 -24.77
C CYS A 271 -16.58 -11.10 -25.64
N ALA A 272 -16.36 -10.54 -26.83
CA ALA A 272 -15.22 -10.92 -27.67
C ALA A 272 -13.89 -10.60 -26.93
N GLY A 273 -13.13 -11.65 -26.61
CA GLY A 273 -11.85 -11.54 -25.90
C GLY A 273 -11.96 -11.28 -24.39
N LYS A 274 -13.16 -11.33 -23.81
CA LYS A 274 -13.36 -11.27 -22.34
C LYS A 274 -13.34 -12.67 -21.73
N ALA A 275 -12.98 -12.74 -20.45
CA ALA A 275 -13.15 -13.95 -19.66
C ALA A 275 -14.64 -14.24 -19.45
N ASP A 276 -14.96 -15.50 -19.17
CA ASP A 276 -16.31 -15.89 -18.78
C ASP A 276 -16.68 -15.22 -17.45
N GLY A 277 -17.87 -14.65 -17.35
CA GLY A 277 -18.28 -13.89 -16.18
C GLY A 277 -19.46 -12.94 -16.44
N LEU A 278 -19.86 -12.23 -15.39
CA LEU A 278 -20.92 -11.24 -15.43
C LEU A 278 -20.32 -9.83 -15.47
N TYR A 279 -20.84 -8.98 -16.34
CA TYR A 279 -20.33 -7.61 -16.51
C TYR A 279 -21.50 -6.63 -16.51
N PRO A 280 -21.32 -5.42 -15.94
CA PRO A 280 -22.39 -4.42 -15.93
C PRO A 280 -22.70 -3.94 -17.37
N VAL A 281 -23.98 -3.70 -17.66
CA VAL A 281 -24.40 -3.04 -18.90
C VAL A 281 -24.33 -1.53 -18.70
N ALA A 282 -23.61 -0.84 -19.59
CA ALA A 282 -23.55 0.61 -19.57
C ALA A 282 -24.96 1.21 -19.73
N ASN A 283 -25.32 2.19 -18.91
CA ASN A 283 -26.61 2.89 -18.92
C ASN A 283 -27.86 2.05 -18.58
N ASN A 284 -27.70 0.79 -18.13
CA ASN A 284 -28.83 -0.01 -17.61
C ASN A 284 -28.43 -0.75 -16.34
N ARG A 285 -28.75 -0.16 -15.17
CA ARG A 285 -28.45 -0.76 -13.86
C ARG A 285 -29.19 -2.06 -13.58
N ASN A 286 -30.28 -2.33 -14.29
CA ASN A 286 -31.04 -3.57 -14.14
C ASN A 286 -30.50 -4.69 -15.05
N ALA A 287 -29.61 -4.41 -16.01
CA ALA A 287 -29.08 -5.40 -16.93
C ALA A 287 -27.60 -5.71 -16.72
N PHE A 288 -27.20 -6.91 -17.09
CA PHE A 288 -25.82 -7.39 -17.07
C PHE A 288 -25.51 -8.26 -18.30
N TRP A 289 -24.28 -8.18 -18.78
CA TRP A 289 -23.74 -9.09 -19.80
C TRP A 289 -23.28 -10.36 -19.12
N HIS A 290 -23.78 -11.50 -19.58
CA HIS A 290 -23.21 -12.81 -19.26
C HIS A 290 -22.33 -13.22 -20.44
N CYS A 291 -21.02 -13.28 -20.20
CA CYS A 291 -20.04 -13.75 -21.17
C CYS A 291 -19.77 -15.24 -20.98
N GLN A 292 -19.95 -16.01 -22.04
CA GLN A 292 -19.64 -17.44 -22.05
C GLN A 292 -19.02 -17.84 -23.40
N ASN A 293 -17.79 -18.36 -23.39
CA ASN A 293 -17.03 -18.74 -24.58
C ASN A 293 -16.92 -17.61 -25.63
N GLY A 294 -16.84 -16.37 -25.17
CA GLY A 294 -16.79 -15.18 -26.04
C GLY A 294 -18.15 -14.77 -26.65
N ILE A 295 -19.25 -15.44 -26.28
CA ILE A 295 -20.61 -15.09 -26.72
C ILE A 295 -21.23 -14.13 -25.70
N THR A 296 -21.93 -13.11 -26.21
CA THR A 296 -22.59 -12.09 -25.39
C THR A 296 -24.06 -12.43 -25.17
N TYR A 297 -24.48 -12.55 -23.91
CA TYR A 297 -25.89 -12.66 -23.52
C TYR A 297 -26.28 -11.47 -22.65
N GLU A 298 -27.31 -10.72 -23.04
CA GLU A 298 -27.90 -9.70 -22.17
C GLU A 298 -28.92 -10.36 -21.24
N GLN A 299 -28.81 -10.13 -19.94
CA GLN A 299 -29.77 -10.58 -18.94
C GLN A 299 -30.21 -9.42 -18.06
N TYR A 300 -31.38 -9.59 -17.45
CA TYR A 300 -32.01 -8.59 -16.60
C TYR A 300 -32.20 -9.16 -15.21
N CYS A 301 -31.89 -8.34 -14.21
CA CYS A 301 -32.26 -8.61 -12.83
C CYS A 301 -33.78 -8.61 -12.67
N GLN A 302 -34.28 -9.30 -11.65
CA GLN A 302 -35.70 -9.25 -11.30
C GLN A 302 -36.17 -7.80 -11.09
N THR A 303 -37.45 -7.54 -11.36
CA THR A 303 -38.03 -6.20 -11.23
C THR A 303 -37.75 -5.60 -9.85
N GLY A 304 -37.12 -4.43 -9.83
CA GLY A 304 -36.73 -3.74 -8.58
C GLY A 304 -35.29 -3.97 -8.13
N LEU A 305 -34.56 -4.90 -8.75
CA LEU A 305 -33.15 -5.17 -8.45
C LEU A 305 -32.21 -4.53 -9.48
N VAL A 306 -30.97 -4.27 -9.05
CA VAL A 306 -29.86 -3.80 -9.87
C VAL A 306 -28.70 -4.78 -9.82
N PHE A 307 -27.87 -4.81 -10.87
CA PHE A 307 -26.68 -5.64 -10.90
C PHE A 307 -25.57 -5.02 -10.04
N ASP A 308 -25.07 -5.78 -9.07
CA ASP A 308 -24.01 -5.41 -8.14
C ASP A 308 -22.73 -6.17 -8.48
N THR A 309 -21.70 -5.43 -8.90
CA THR A 309 -20.41 -5.97 -9.31
C THR A 309 -19.59 -6.54 -8.14
N SER A 310 -19.88 -6.15 -6.89
CA SER A 310 -19.16 -6.64 -5.72
C SER A 310 -19.49 -8.10 -5.39
N CYS A 311 -20.74 -8.52 -5.63
CA CYS A 311 -21.22 -9.88 -5.44
C CYS A 311 -21.41 -10.66 -6.75
N GLN A 312 -21.28 -10.00 -7.90
CA GLN A 312 -21.63 -10.56 -9.22
C GLN A 312 -23.10 -11.07 -9.22
N CYS A 313 -24.01 -10.28 -8.66
CA CYS A 313 -25.39 -10.71 -8.38
C CYS A 313 -26.39 -9.56 -8.55
N CYS A 314 -27.68 -9.90 -8.60
CA CYS A 314 -28.76 -8.91 -8.56
C CYS A 314 -29.12 -8.59 -7.11
N ASN A 315 -29.00 -7.33 -6.71
CA ASN A 315 -29.24 -6.86 -5.35
C ASN A 315 -30.13 -5.60 -5.35
N TRP A 316 -30.60 -5.20 -4.17
CA TRP A 316 -31.30 -3.93 -4.01
C TRP A 316 -30.35 -2.75 -4.26
N ALA A 317 -30.89 -1.69 -4.88
CA ALA A 317 -30.14 -0.47 -5.19
C ALA A 317 -29.77 0.34 -3.94
#